data_AF-A0A3N8LJ18-F1
#
_entry.id   AF-A0A3N8LJ18-F1
#
_cell.length_a   1.000
_cell.length_b   1.000
_cell.length_c   1.000
_cell.angle_alpha   90.00
_cell.angle_beta   90.00
_cell.angle_gamma   90.00
#
_symmetry.space_group_name_H-M   'P 1'
#
loop_
_entity.id
_entity.type
_entity.pdbx_description
1 polymer ?
#
loop_
_entity_poly.entity_id
_entity_poly.type
_entity_poly.pdbx_seq_one_letter_code
_entity_poly.pdbx_strand_id
1 'polypeptide(L)'
;MSISGPSLTTAIVCRDSCIWFSAYQFGWGYGAYALPSTIICSVLGAADTTPPQLLLAFELGKQKILRAVTRRGPAARGERVYLDVCDFRFERTGSPGSIAEVAISSAG
;
A
#
# COMPACT_ATOMS: atom_id res chain seq x y z
N MET A 1 -10.15 -1.56 -23.04
CA MET A 1 -10.04 -2.56 -21.96
C MET A 1 -9.63 -1.82 -20.70
N SER A 2 -10.47 -1.74 -19.68
CA SER A 2 -10.05 -1.17 -18.38
C SER A 2 -9.11 -2.16 -17.72
N ILE A 3 -7.85 -1.76 -17.52
CA ILE A 3 -6.89 -2.54 -16.75
C ILE A 3 -7.44 -2.58 -15.33
N SER A 4 -7.86 -3.76 -14.88
CA SER A 4 -8.24 -3.96 -13.48
C SER A 4 -7.06 -3.56 -12.62
N GLY A 5 -7.30 -2.74 -11.59
CA GLY A 5 -6.28 -2.44 -10.58
C GLY A 5 -5.81 -3.71 -9.86
N PRO A 6 -4.79 -3.59 -9.00
CA PRO A 6 -4.28 -4.75 -8.27
C PRO A 6 -5.40 -5.44 -7.50
N SER A 7 -5.36 -6.76 -7.42
CA SER A 7 -6.31 -7.55 -6.64
C SER A 7 -5.61 -8.14 -5.41
N LEU A 8 -6.35 -8.28 -4.31
CA LEU A 8 -5.86 -8.90 -3.07
C LEU A 8 -6.53 -10.25 -2.89
N THR A 9 -5.78 -11.24 -2.39
CA THR A 9 -6.37 -12.47 -1.88
C THR A 9 -7.00 -12.24 -0.51
N THR A 10 -7.76 -13.22 -0.03
CA THR A 10 -8.22 -13.25 1.36
C THR A 10 -7.03 -13.21 2.32
N ALA A 11 -7.18 -12.43 3.38
CA ALA A 11 -6.22 -12.33 4.47
C ALA A 11 -6.22 -13.58 5.37
N ILE A 12 -5.04 -13.96 5.84
CA ILE A 12 -4.83 -15.03 6.81
C ILE A 12 -4.15 -14.44 8.04
N VAL A 13 -4.73 -14.64 9.23
CA VAL A 13 -4.09 -14.23 10.49
C VAL A 13 -3.04 -15.27 10.88
N CYS A 14 -1.80 -14.83 11.08
CA CYS A 14 -0.69 -15.66 11.51
C CYS A 14 -0.44 -15.51 13.03
N ARG A 15 0.31 -16.46 13.61
CA ARG A 15 0.53 -16.56 15.08
C ARG A 15 1.11 -15.29 15.71
N ASP A 16 1.92 -14.53 14.97
CA ASP A 16 2.57 -13.31 15.47
C ASP A 16 1.69 -12.05 15.27
N SER A 17 0.37 -12.21 15.33
CA SER A 17 -0.63 -11.16 15.06
C SER A 17 -0.38 -10.40 13.75
N CYS A 18 0.18 -11.07 12.74
CA CYS A 18 0.38 -10.52 11.41
C CYS A 18 -0.73 -11.01 10.47
N ILE A 19 -1.15 -10.17 9.52
CA ILE A 19 -1.98 -10.62 8.39
C ILE A 19 -1.08 -10.93 7.21
N TRP A 20 -1.22 -12.13 6.65
CA TRP A 20 -0.62 -12.51 5.38
C TRP A 20 -1.65 -12.49 4.27
N PHE A 21 -1.24 -12.01 3.11
CA PHE A 21 -2.06 -12.00 1.90
C PHE A 21 -1.13 -11.95 0.68
N SER A 22 -1.70 -12.18 -0.49
CA SER A 22 -1.03 -11.95 -1.76
C SER A 22 -1.73 -10.84 -2.52
N ALA A 23 -0.97 -10.09 -3.32
CA ALA A 23 -1.52 -9.17 -4.30
C ALA A 23 -1.11 -9.62 -5.70
N TYR A 24 -1.98 -9.40 -6.67
CA TYR A 24 -1.69 -9.59 -8.09
C TYR A 24 -1.83 -8.27 -8.84
N GLN A 25 -0.88 -7.98 -9.71
CA GLN A 25 -1.01 -6.90 -10.69
C GLN A 25 -0.34 -7.28 -12.01
N PHE A 26 -0.98 -6.88 -13.09
CA PHE A 26 -0.40 -7.06 -14.42
C PHE A 26 0.94 -6.31 -14.52
N GLY A 27 1.96 -6.98 -15.03
CA GLY A 27 3.32 -6.44 -15.17
C GLY A 27 4.33 -7.01 -14.17
N TRP A 28 3.91 -7.36 -12.94
CA TRP A 28 4.81 -7.97 -11.95
C TRP A 28 4.28 -9.27 -11.32
N GLY A 29 3.04 -9.67 -11.62
CA GLY A 29 2.49 -10.95 -11.20
C GLY A 29 2.06 -10.95 -9.75
N TYR A 30 2.32 -12.06 -9.04
CA TYR A 30 1.95 -12.22 -7.63
C TYR A 30 3.08 -11.78 -6.70
N GLY A 31 2.74 -11.02 -5.66
CA GLY A 31 3.61 -10.74 -4.52
C GLY A 31 2.98 -11.22 -3.22
N ALA A 32 3.79 -11.79 -2.34
CA ALA A 32 3.39 -12.19 -0.99
C ALA A 32 3.69 -11.05 0.00
N TYR A 33 2.72 -10.70 0.84
CA TYR A 33 2.81 -9.58 1.77
C TYR A 33 2.46 -9.99 3.21
N ALA A 34 3.05 -9.28 4.16
CA ALA A 34 2.71 -9.31 5.58
C ALA A 34 2.40 -7.90 6.08
N LEU A 35 1.34 -7.80 6.88
CA LEU A 35 1.00 -6.62 7.68
C LEU A 35 1.13 -6.96 9.17
N PRO A 36 2.13 -6.40 9.88
CA PRO A 36 2.20 -6.51 11.33
C PRO A 36 0.99 -5.87 12.02
N SER A 37 0.52 -6.44 13.14
CA SER A 37 -0.59 -5.86 13.93
C SER A 37 -0.35 -4.40 14.30
N THR A 38 0.89 -4.02 14.59
CA THR A 38 1.26 -2.63 14.90
C THR A 38 0.90 -1.68 13.75
N ILE A 39 1.09 -2.10 12.50
CA ILE A 39 0.69 -1.34 11.31
C ILE A 39 -0.83 -1.36 11.13
N ILE A 40 -1.47 -2.51 11.36
CA ILE A 40 -2.93 -2.64 11.23
C ILE A 40 -3.64 -1.73 12.26
N CYS A 41 -3.19 -1.71 13.51
CA CYS A 41 -3.74 -0.83 14.54
C CYS A 41 -3.48 0.65 14.21
N SER A 42 -2.22 1.03 13.94
CA SER A 42 -1.84 2.44 13.80
C SER A 42 -2.28 3.08 12.48
N VAL A 43 -2.35 2.32 11.39
CA VAL A 43 -2.61 2.83 10.03
C VAL A 43 -4.00 2.47 9.53
N LEU A 44 -4.46 1.24 9.82
CA LEU A 44 -5.75 0.75 9.35
C LEU A 44 -6.86 0.87 10.40
N GLY A 45 -6.51 1.14 11.67
CA GLY A 45 -7.45 1.46 12.73
C GLY A 45 -8.09 0.25 13.43
N ALA A 46 -7.41 -0.91 13.47
CA ALA A 46 -7.87 -2.00 14.34
C ALA A 46 -7.82 -1.57 15.80
N ALA A 47 -8.89 -1.86 16.54
CA ALA A 47 -9.01 -1.47 17.96
C ALA A 47 -8.03 -2.24 18.86
N ASP A 48 -7.73 -3.49 18.52
CA ASP A 48 -6.81 -4.37 19.24
C ASP A 48 -6.17 -5.39 18.28
N THR A 49 -5.36 -6.30 18.83
CA THR A 49 -4.64 -7.32 18.06
C THR A 49 -5.40 -8.65 17.96
N THR A 50 -6.71 -8.67 18.25
CA THR A 50 -7.52 -9.88 18.12
C THR A 50 -7.77 -10.20 16.64
N PRO A 51 -7.81 -11.49 16.25
CA PRO A 51 -8.01 -11.87 14.84
C PRO A 51 -9.21 -11.20 14.15
N PRO A 52 -10.40 -11.08 14.79
CA PRO A 52 -11.55 -10.41 14.17
C PRO A 52 -11.30 -8.92 13.89
N GLN A 53 -10.68 -8.19 14.81
CA GLN A 53 -10.37 -6.76 14.64
C GLN A 53 -9.34 -6.54 13.54
N LEU A 54 -8.31 -7.38 13.48
CA LEU A 54 -7.29 -7.31 12.43
C LEU A 54 -7.90 -7.57 11.05
N LEU A 55 -8.73 -8.60 10.91
CA LEU A 55 -9.39 -8.93 9.64
C LEU A 55 -10.38 -7.85 9.22
N LEU A 56 -11.15 -7.29 10.16
CA LEU A 56 -12.08 -6.21 9.86
C LEU A 56 -11.33 -4.96 9.36
N ALA A 57 -10.25 -4.56 10.03
CA ALA A 57 -9.43 -3.43 9.60
C ALA A 57 -8.76 -3.67 8.24
N PHE A 58 -8.36 -4.92 7.94
CA PHE A 58 -7.87 -5.29 6.61
C PHE A 58 -8.94 -5.09 5.53
N GLU A 59 -10.15 -5.58 5.76
CA GLU A 59 -11.28 -5.48 4.82
C GLU A 59 -11.68 -4.02 4.57
N LEU A 60 -11.84 -3.23 5.62
CA LEU A 60 -12.14 -1.79 5.52
C LEU A 60 -10.98 -1.00 4.89
N GLY A 61 -9.75 -1.46 5.09
CA GLY A 61 -8.51 -0.83 4.63
C GLY A 61 -8.07 -1.20 3.21
N LYS A 62 -8.78 -2.08 2.49
CA LYS A 62 -8.35 -2.64 1.19
C LYS A 62 -7.81 -1.62 0.20
N GLN A 63 -8.46 -0.48 0.04
CA GLN A 63 -8.01 0.56 -0.90
C GLN A 63 -6.67 1.20 -0.49
N LYS A 64 -6.40 1.38 0.81
CA LYS A 64 -5.11 1.85 1.30
C LYS A 64 -4.03 0.81 1.08
N ILE A 65 -4.34 -0.46 1.36
CA ILE A 65 -3.43 -1.60 1.18
C ILE A 65 -3.06 -1.74 -0.30
N LEU A 66 -4.03 -1.62 -1.21
CA LEU A 66 -3.80 -1.67 -2.65
C LEU A 66 -2.79 -0.61 -3.11
N ARG A 67 -2.91 0.62 -2.61
CA ARG A 67 -1.94 1.69 -2.92
C ARG A 67 -0.56 1.38 -2.36
N ALA A 68 -0.49 0.86 -1.13
CA ALA A 68 0.75 0.48 -0.49
C ALA A 68 1.48 -0.62 -1.27
N VAL A 69 0.79 -1.72 -1.64
CA VAL A 69 1.40 -2.80 -2.44
C VAL A 69 1.79 -2.35 -3.83
N THR A 70 1.00 -1.46 -4.45
CA THR A 70 1.34 -0.92 -5.79
C THR A 70 2.61 -0.10 -5.74
N ARG A 71 2.79 0.72 -4.71
CA ARG A 71 4.02 1.50 -4.53
C ARG A 71 5.21 0.61 -4.17
N ARG A 72 5.00 -0.34 -3.26
CA ARG A 72 6.06 -1.20 -2.75
C ARG A 72 6.56 -2.19 -3.80
N GLY A 73 5.66 -2.70 -4.64
CA GLY A 73 5.94 -3.79 -5.57
C GLY A 73 6.19 -5.12 -4.86
N PRO A 74 6.43 -6.20 -5.62
CA PRO A 74 6.78 -7.51 -5.07
C PRO A 74 8.26 -7.57 -4.71
N ALA A 75 8.62 -8.58 -3.94
CA ALA A 75 10.03 -8.92 -3.76
C ALA A 75 10.61 -9.59 -5.00
N ALA A 76 11.90 -9.38 -5.27
CA ALA A 76 12.54 -9.86 -6.49
C ALA A 76 12.67 -11.38 -6.56
N ARG A 77 12.72 -12.09 -5.41
CA ARG A 77 12.88 -13.55 -5.35
C ARG A 77 11.65 -14.25 -4.77
N GLY A 78 10.50 -13.56 -4.73
CA GLY A 78 9.23 -14.11 -4.25
C GLY A 78 9.12 -14.23 -2.73
N GLU A 79 10.08 -13.69 -1.98
CA GLU A 79 10.00 -13.59 -0.53
C GLU A 79 8.83 -12.71 -0.08
N ARG A 80 8.38 -12.90 1.17
CA ARG A 80 7.28 -12.12 1.73
C ARG A 80 7.76 -10.72 2.11
N VAL A 81 7.11 -9.71 1.55
CA VAL A 81 7.37 -8.30 1.86
C VAL A 81 6.59 -7.91 3.11
N TYR A 82 7.27 -7.37 4.11
CA TYR A 82 6.63 -6.72 5.24
C TYR A 82 6.31 -5.27 4.87
N LEU A 83 5.04 -4.89 4.90
CA LEU A 83 4.63 -3.51 4.73
C LEU A 83 4.84 -2.74 6.03
N ASP A 84 5.37 -1.53 5.92
CA ASP A 84 5.58 -0.64 7.05
C ASP A 84 4.78 0.67 6.92
N VAL A 85 4.90 1.56 7.90
CA VAL A 85 4.17 2.85 7.92
C VAL A 85 4.50 3.71 6.70
N CYS A 86 5.74 3.67 6.21
CA CYS A 86 6.18 4.43 5.05
C CYS A 86 5.52 3.95 3.76
N ASP A 87 5.08 2.69 3.66
CA ASP A 87 4.30 2.18 2.53
C ASP A 87 2.86 2.70 2.46
N PHE A 88 2.37 3.34 3.53
CA PHE A 88 1.03 3.95 3.58
C PHE A 88 1.03 5.48 3.55
N ARG A 89 2.20 6.13 3.69
CA ARG A 89 2.28 7.60 3.64
C ARG A 89 1.96 8.12 2.25
N PHE A 90 1.15 9.15 2.16
CA PHE A 90 1.01 9.91 0.93
C PHE A 90 2.26 10.77 0.73
N GLU A 91 2.96 10.63 -0.38
CA GLU A 91 3.62 11.81 -0.92
C GLU A 91 2.52 12.62 -1.60
N ARG A 92 2.27 13.84 -1.13
CA ARG A 92 1.62 14.84 -1.99
C ARG A 92 2.62 15.06 -3.11
N THR A 93 2.52 14.29 -4.19
CA THR A 93 3.07 14.71 -5.47
C THR A 93 2.22 15.91 -5.89
N GLY A 94 2.54 17.09 -5.34
CA GLY A 94 2.36 18.31 -6.09
C GLY A 94 3.10 18.09 -7.39
N SER A 95 2.39 18.19 -8.50
CA SER A 95 3.01 18.47 -9.78
C SER A 95 3.13 19.99 -9.87
N PRO A 96 4.34 20.59 -9.82
CA PRO A 96 4.56 21.91 -10.36
C PRO A 96 5.30 21.72 -11.69
N GLY A 97 4.54 21.44 -12.73
CA GLY A 97 5.09 21.12 -14.04
C GLY A 97 4.10 21.29 -15.18
N SER A 98 3.22 22.29 -15.11
CA SER A 98 2.63 22.87 -16.32
C SER A 98 2.25 24.33 -16.08
N ILE A 99 2.94 25.18 -16.85
CA ILE A 99 2.70 26.58 -17.23
C ILE A 99 2.75 27.68 -16.17
N ALA A 100 3.91 28.33 -16.08
CA ALA A 100 4.01 29.80 -16.05
C ALA A 100 5.26 30.24 -16.84
N GLU A 101 5.07 30.42 -18.15
CA GLU A 101 5.87 31.34 -18.94
C GLU A 101 5.56 32.76 -18.44
N VAL A 102 6.48 33.38 -17.69
CA VAL A 102 6.74 34.83 -17.70
C VAL A 102 8.18 35.03 -17.21
N ALA A 103 9.16 34.95 -18.10
CA ALA A 103 10.46 35.56 -17.86
C ALA A 103 10.37 37.03 -18.28
N ILE A 104 9.94 37.90 -17.35
CA ILE A 104 10.20 39.33 -17.44
C ILE A 104 11.33 39.64 -16.44
N SER A 105 12.53 39.84 -16.97
CA SER A 105 13.64 40.56 -16.32
C SER A 105 14.66 40.88 -17.41
N SER A 106 14.57 42.06 -18.02
CA SER A 106 15.36 43.23 -17.65
C SER A 106 16.88 43.02 -17.80
N ALA A 107 17.38 43.32 -18.99
CA ALA A 107 18.65 44.04 -19.19
C ALA A 107 18.22 45.30 -19.96
N GLY A 108 18.51 46.51 -19.48
CA GLY A 108 19.86 47.02 -19.38
C GLY A 108 20.18 47.66 -20.72
#